data_AF-A0A835EAR4-F1
#
_entry.id   AF-A0A835EAR4-F1
#
_cell.length_a   1.000
_cell.length_b   1.000
_cell.length_c   1.000
_cell.angle_alpha   90.00
_cell.angle_beta   90.00
_cell.angle_gamma   90.00
#
_symmetry.space_group_name_H-M   'P 1'
#
loop_
_entity.id
_entity.type
_entity.pdbx_description
1 polymer ?
#
loop_
_entity_poly.entity_id
_entity_poly.type
_entity_poly.pdbx_seq_one_letter_code
_entity_poly.pdbx_strand_id
1 'polypeptide(L)'
;MMSWLRRFPHDVIQRRKSSNNAGGGGGGRRAASSTSWRNKNNSSFTARIIRCASSVVDRRRQYQDEEEEDELKLPSSPPPPGDEEADEVSALQAFSFRELAEAAGSFRQEQLIGEGGFGRVYKARLRLRLGEEEEEVAVKQLDREGAQGNGEFVVEVVMLSMLHHPNLVNLVGYCAEGDQRLLVYEYMALGSLEAHLHHDQGLLPWGRRMQIAGGAARGLQYLHDRGVIFRDLKPSNILLHADYTPRLSDFGLARLLPPPSSSSSSSSSSNNGNGKVMGTYGYCAPEYLRTGKLSAKSDVYSFGVVLLELITGRRAIDVGRPDGEQSLVGWAAPMFGDPGRLPDPRLVMAMQGPPPSELKQAVGVAAMCLQERHALRPVMADVVTALAFLATDHAASPPTC
;
A
#
# COMPACT_ATOMS: atom_id res chain seq x y z
N MET A 1 -9.83 40.37 -20.65
CA MET A 1 -9.70 39.58 -21.89
C MET A 1 -9.51 38.11 -21.48
N MET A 2 -10.45 37.49 -20.75
CA MET A 2 -11.68 36.82 -21.23
C MET A 2 -11.51 36.11 -22.57
N SER A 3 -11.42 34.77 -22.55
CA SER A 3 -12.14 33.88 -23.49
C SER A 3 -11.81 32.37 -23.29
N TRP A 4 -12.70 31.64 -22.57
CA TRP A 4 -13.16 30.23 -22.78
C TRP A 4 -12.12 29.08 -22.74
N LEU A 5 -12.19 27.97 -21.99
CA LEU A 5 -13.24 27.17 -21.31
C LEU A 5 -14.38 26.64 -22.21
N ARG A 6 -14.23 25.39 -22.71
CA ARG A 6 -15.21 24.34 -23.15
C ARG A 6 -14.50 23.49 -24.22
N ARG A 7 -14.42 22.15 -24.20
CA ARG A 7 -15.39 21.07 -23.94
C ARG A 7 -14.61 19.88 -23.34
N PHE A 8 -15.07 19.19 -22.29
CA PHE A 8 -16.00 18.04 -22.33
C PHE A 8 -16.32 17.61 -20.86
N PRO A 9 -17.37 16.81 -20.61
CA PRO A 9 -18.45 17.16 -19.70
C PRO A 9 -18.32 16.56 -18.29
N HIS A 10 -18.62 17.41 -17.31
CA HIS A 10 -19.17 17.02 -16.01
C HIS A 10 -20.68 16.82 -16.16
N ASP A 11 -21.18 15.66 -15.74
CA ASP A 11 -22.49 15.51 -15.08
C ASP A 11 -22.58 14.10 -14.50
N VAL A 12 -22.56 13.97 -13.16
CA VAL A 12 -23.69 13.47 -12.35
C VAL A 12 -23.45 13.93 -10.91
N ILE A 13 -24.27 14.87 -10.44
CA ILE A 13 -25.02 14.89 -9.16
C ILE A 13 -25.55 16.34 -9.01
N GLN A 14 -26.75 16.58 -9.55
CA GLN A 14 -27.58 17.70 -9.11
C GLN A 14 -28.32 17.28 -7.84
N ARG A 15 -28.12 17.99 -6.72
CA ARG A 15 -29.12 18.07 -5.65
C ARG A 15 -29.97 19.32 -5.88
N ARG A 16 -31.24 19.10 -6.27
CA ARG A 16 -32.31 20.07 -6.11
C ARG A 16 -32.46 20.41 -4.62
N LYS A 17 -32.21 21.67 -4.24
CA LYS A 17 -32.82 22.26 -3.04
C LYS A 17 -34.01 23.10 -3.51
N SER A 18 -35.21 22.66 -3.18
CA SER A 18 -36.39 23.52 -3.21
C SER A 18 -36.32 24.41 -1.98
N SER A 19 -36.34 25.71 -2.20
CA SER A 19 -36.58 26.74 -1.20
C SER A 19 -38.03 26.70 -0.75
N ASN A 20 -38.27 26.80 0.56
CA ASN A 20 -39.36 27.62 1.06
C ASN A 20 -39.00 28.18 2.44
N ASN A 21 -39.39 29.45 2.62
CA ASN A 21 -38.93 30.40 3.61
C ASN A 21 -40.02 30.65 4.67
N ALA A 22 -39.56 31.13 5.82
CA ALA A 22 -40.18 32.09 6.75
C ALA A 22 -41.08 31.62 7.93
N GLY A 23 -40.76 32.22 9.09
CA GLY A 23 -41.54 32.35 10.32
C GLY A 23 -40.93 31.52 11.47
N GLY A 24 -40.35 32.03 12.55
CA GLY A 24 -40.45 33.32 13.24
C GLY A 24 -40.83 33.04 14.71
N GLY A 25 -40.02 33.50 15.68
CA GLY A 25 -40.48 33.68 17.07
C GLY A 25 -39.74 32.91 18.18
N GLY A 26 -38.85 33.62 18.89
CA GLY A 26 -38.92 33.84 20.35
C GLY A 26 -38.68 32.70 21.35
N GLY A 27 -37.60 32.86 22.13
CA GLY A 27 -37.67 32.71 23.60
C GLY A 27 -37.01 31.48 24.23
N GLY A 28 -36.23 31.72 25.30
CA GLY A 28 -36.09 30.75 26.39
C GLY A 28 -34.68 30.22 26.66
N ARG A 29 -34.02 30.81 27.65
CA ARG A 29 -32.82 30.31 28.33
C ARG A 29 -32.97 28.84 28.78
N ARG A 30 -31.91 28.05 28.67
CA ARG A 30 -31.41 27.17 29.75
C ARG A 30 -30.01 26.66 29.42
N ALA A 31 -29.06 27.03 30.27
CA ALA A 31 -27.77 26.37 30.38
C ALA A 31 -28.00 24.91 30.79
N ALA A 32 -27.38 23.98 30.08
CA ALA A 32 -27.26 22.59 30.50
C ALA A 32 -25.78 22.21 30.49
N SER A 33 -25.37 21.79 31.67
CA SER A 33 -24.06 21.38 32.12
C SER A 33 -23.34 20.40 31.19
N SER A 34 -22.07 20.72 30.96
CA SER A 34 -20.94 19.78 30.97
C SER A 34 -21.31 18.43 31.59
N THR A 35 -21.37 17.39 30.76
CA THR A 35 -21.26 16.02 31.26
C THR A 35 -20.23 15.31 30.40
N SER A 36 -19.07 15.10 31.02
CA SER A 36 -17.96 14.28 30.59
C SER A 36 -18.45 12.88 30.16
N TRP A 37 -18.41 12.60 28.86
CA TRP A 37 -18.51 11.24 28.36
C TRP A 37 -17.15 10.58 28.53
N ARG A 38 -17.01 9.85 29.65
CA ARG A 38 -15.83 9.04 29.96
C ARG A 38 -15.62 7.94 28.90
N ASN A 39 -14.36 7.84 28.52
CA ASN A 39 -13.72 7.03 27.50
C ASN A 39 -13.76 5.51 27.81
N LYS A 40 -14.81 4.77 27.42
CA LYS A 40 -14.90 3.30 27.63
C LYS A 40 -15.28 2.44 26.41
N ASN A 41 -15.62 3.01 25.25
CA ASN A 41 -16.21 2.23 24.14
C ASN A 41 -15.30 2.00 22.91
N ASN A 42 -14.16 2.67 22.77
CA ASN A 42 -13.32 2.54 21.56
C ASN A 42 -12.58 1.19 21.47
N SER A 43 -12.09 0.65 22.59
CA SER A 43 -11.40 -0.65 22.61
C SER A 43 -12.32 -1.81 22.21
N SER A 44 -13.60 -1.80 22.63
CA SER A 44 -14.52 -2.91 22.33
C SER A 44 -14.97 -2.95 20.86
N PHE A 45 -15.09 -1.79 20.21
CA PHE A 45 -15.49 -1.71 18.80
C PHE A 45 -14.38 -2.22 17.88
N THR A 46 -13.17 -1.68 18.02
CA THR A 46 -12.02 -2.12 17.23
C THR A 46 -11.70 -3.59 17.47
N ALA A 47 -11.72 -4.05 18.73
CA ALA A 47 -11.52 -5.48 19.05
C ALA A 47 -12.56 -6.40 18.40
N ARG A 48 -13.81 -5.95 18.25
CA ARG A 48 -14.86 -6.72 17.54
C ARG A 48 -14.61 -6.78 16.04
N ILE A 49 -14.18 -5.67 15.42
CA ILE A 49 -13.87 -5.66 13.98
C ILE A 49 -12.64 -6.54 13.71
N ILE A 50 -11.57 -6.39 14.49
CA ILE A 50 -10.36 -7.20 14.35
C ILE A 50 -10.70 -8.69 14.50
N ARG A 51 -11.42 -9.08 15.56
CA ARG A 51 -11.83 -10.48 15.76
C ARG A 51 -12.63 -11.04 14.58
N CYS A 52 -13.58 -10.27 14.04
CA CYS A 52 -14.35 -10.69 12.88
C CYS A 52 -13.44 -10.86 11.64
N ALA A 53 -12.54 -9.91 11.39
CA ALA A 53 -11.67 -9.94 10.23
C ALA A 53 -10.65 -11.09 10.31
N SER A 54 -10.06 -11.35 11.48
CA SER A 54 -9.16 -12.49 11.70
C SER A 54 -9.85 -13.80 11.38
N SER A 55 -11.09 -13.98 11.85
CA SER A 55 -11.87 -15.20 11.58
C SER A 55 -12.14 -15.46 10.09
N VAL A 56 -12.15 -14.41 9.25
CA VAL A 56 -12.32 -14.55 7.79
C VAL A 56 -11.01 -14.95 7.13
N VAL A 57 -9.88 -14.39 7.59
CA VAL A 57 -8.55 -14.75 7.09
C VAL A 57 -8.19 -16.19 7.49
N ASP A 58 -8.46 -16.58 8.74
CA ASP A 58 -8.19 -17.93 9.24
C ASP A 58 -9.01 -18.99 8.52
N ARG A 59 -10.31 -18.71 8.30
CA ARG A 59 -11.18 -19.61 7.54
C ARG A 59 -10.68 -19.81 6.11
N ARG A 60 -10.08 -18.78 5.50
CA ARG A 60 -9.52 -18.88 4.14
C ARG A 60 -8.26 -19.74 4.11
N ARG A 61 -7.40 -19.66 5.14
CA ARG A 61 -6.23 -20.56 5.25
C ARG A 61 -6.66 -22.02 5.32
N GLN A 62 -7.66 -22.33 6.15
CA GLN A 62 -8.21 -23.69 6.23
C GLN A 62 -8.68 -24.21 4.86
N TYR A 63 -9.34 -23.38 4.04
CA TYR A 63 -9.72 -23.78 2.68
C TYR A 63 -8.54 -23.99 1.72
N GLN A 64 -7.44 -23.25 1.88
CA GLN A 64 -6.24 -23.42 1.05
C GLN A 64 -5.48 -24.69 1.43
N ASP A 65 -5.37 -24.97 2.73
CA ASP A 65 -4.73 -26.19 3.25
C ASP A 65 -5.55 -27.45 2.85
N GLU A 66 -6.89 -27.37 2.88
CA GLU A 66 -7.78 -28.45 2.42
C GLU A 66 -7.70 -28.72 0.91
N GLU A 67 -7.45 -27.70 0.07
CA GLU A 67 -7.25 -27.88 -1.38
C GLU A 67 -5.86 -28.46 -1.72
N GLU A 68 -4.81 -28.19 -0.93
CA GLU A 68 -3.48 -28.81 -1.10
C GLU A 68 -3.42 -30.27 -0.62
N GLU A 69 -4.22 -30.68 0.37
CA GLU A 69 -4.28 -32.09 0.81
C GLU A 69 -4.94 -33.06 -0.20
N ASP A 70 -5.68 -32.55 -1.20
CA ASP A 70 -6.36 -33.36 -2.22
C ASP A 70 -5.51 -33.62 -3.49
N GLU A 71 -4.33 -33.00 -3.64
CA GLU A 71 -3.37 -33.28 -4.74
C GLU A 71 -2.08 -33.95 -4.22
N LEU A 72 -1.98 -35.28 -4.45
CA LEU A 72 -0.80 -36.18 -4.31
C LEU A 72 -0.42 -36.68 -2.89
N LYS A 73 -0.93 -37.85 -2.52
CA LYS A 73 -0.40 -38.68 -1.42
C LYS A 73 0.92 -39.39 -1.79
N LEU A 74 2.02 -38.95 -1.18
CA LEU A 74 3.24 -39.74 -0.93
C LEU A 74 3.58 -39.67 0.58
N PRO A 75 4.23 -40.68 1.16
CA PRO A 75 4.25 -40.90 2.61
C PRO A 75 5.06 -39.84 3.37
N SER A 76 4.49 -39.42 4.50
CA SER A 76 4.90 -38.35 5.42
C SER A 76 6.30 -38.50 6.00
N SER A 77 7.12 -37.46 5.88
CA SER A 77 8.21 -37.14 6.81
C SER A 77 7.64 -36.66 8.15
N PRO A 78 8.35 -36.84 9.28
CA PRO A 78 7.86 -36.42 10.59
C PRO A 78 7.62 -34.90 10.63
N PRO A 79 6.63 -34.44 11.42
CA PRO A 79 6.32 -33.02 11.52
C PRO A 79 7.54 -32.24 12.04
N PRO A 80 7.80 -31.03 11.51
CA PRO A 80 8.78 -30.14 12.13
C PRO A 80 8.38 -29.87 13.59
N PRO A 81 9.36 -29.69 14.50
CA PRO A 81 9.08 -29.39 15.90
C PRO A 81 8.21 -28.14 15.98
N GLY A 82 7.13 -28.25 16.77
CA GLY A 82 6.05 -27.27 16.83
C GLY A 82 6.53 -25.85 17.06
N ASP A 83 6.01 -24.96 16.23
CA ASP A 83 6.08 -23.52 16.43
C ASP A 83 5.18 -23.14 17.62
N GLU A 84 5.65 -23.41 18.85
CA GLU A 84 5.11 -22.83 20.09
C GLU A 84 5.61 -21.39 20.30
N GLU A 85 5.69 -20.59 19.24
CA GLU A 85 6.09 -19.17 19.33
C GLU A 85 5.18 -18.24 18.51
N ALA A 86 3.90 -18.60 18.44
CA ALA A 86 2.86 -17.78 17.83
C ALA A 86 1.79 -17.39 18.88
N ASP A 87 2.16 -16.59 19.88
CA ASP A 87 1.15 -15.95 20.75
C ASP A 87 1.63 -14.65 21.42
N GLU A 88 2.26 -13.76 20.65
CA GLU A 88 2.20 -12.32 20.94
C GLU A 88 1.62 -11.59 19.71
N VAL A 89 0.30 -11.67 19.55
CA VAL A 89 -0.41 -10.65 18.77
C VAL A 89 -0.17 -9.32 19.50
N SER A 90 0.81 -8.52 19.04
CA SER A 90 1.05 -7.18 19.57
C SER A 90 -0.23 -6.36 19.39
N ALA A 91 -1.04 -6.31 20.43
CA ALA A 91 -2.33 -5.67 20.40
C ALA A 91 -2.11 -4.17 20.23
N LEU A 92 -2.45 -3.65 19.04
CA LEU A 92 -2.34 -2.23 18.66
C LEU A 92 -2.61 -1.28 19.83
N GLN A 93 -1.73 -0.30 20.00
CA GLN A 93 -1.86 0.67 21.06
C GLN A 93 -2.90 1.75 20.73
N ALA A 94 -3.92 1.88 21.58
CA ALA A 94 -4.84 3.00 21.52
C ALA A 94 -4.20 4.19 22.25
N PHE A 95 -3.96 5.27 21.51
CA PHE A 95 -3.38 6.52 22.01
C PHE A 95 -4.46 7.60 22.12
N SER A 96 -4.26 8.54 23.05
CA SER A 96 -5.09 9.76 23.07
C SER A 96 -4.60 10.76 22.03
N PHE A 97 -5.47 11.66 21.56
CA PHE A 97 -5.04 12.72 20.64
C PHE A 97 -4.01 13.63 21.29
N ARG A 98 -4.19 13.92 22.59
CA ARG A 98 -3.27 14.77 23.35
C ARG A 98 -1.87 14.19 23.40
N GLU A 99 -1.75 12.90 23.68
CA GLU A 99 -0.48 12.17 23.71
C GLU A 99 0.25 12.24 22.37
N LEU A 100 -0.46 11.94 21.27
CA LEU A 100 0.12 12.04 19.93
C LEU A 100 0.48 13.48 19.55
N ALA A 101 -0.32 14.46 19.97
CA ALA A 101 -0.04 15.87 19.73
C ALA A 101 1.21 16.32 20.48
N GLU A 102 1.39 15.93 21.75
CA GLU A 102 2.59 16.25 22.53
C GLU A 102 3.84 15.62 21.89
N ALA A 103 3.75 14.33 21.52
CA ALA A 103 4.84 13.59 20.90
C ALA A 103 5.24 14.07 19.49
N ALA A 104 4.27 14.52 18.70
CA ALA A 104 4.48 15.05 17.35
C ALA A 104 4.75 16.57 17.34
N GLY A 105 5.15 17.16 18.47
CA GLY A 105 5.47 18.59 18.56
C GLY A 105 4.29 19.51 18.21
N SER A 106 3.07 19.11 18.56
CA SER A 106 1.79 19.75 18.20
C SER A 106 1.51 19.81 16.69
N PHE A 107 2.00 18.81 15.94
CA PHE A 107 1.82 18.72 14.48
C PHE A 107 2.35 19.94 13.72
N ARG A 108 3.43 20.54 14.22
CA ARG A 108 4.08 21.67 13.55
C ARG A 108 4.79 21.22 12.27
N GLN A 109 5.05 22.19 11.40
CA GLN A 109 5.65 21.95 10.09
C GLN A 109 7.03 21.29 10.17
N GLU A 110 7.80 21.54 11.23
CA GLU A 110 9.14 20.97 11.40
C GLU A 110 9.12 19.45 11.64
N GLN A 111 7.98 18.92 12.10
CA GLN A 111 7.78 17.48 12.26
C GLN A 111 7.11 16.83 11.05
N LEU A 112 6.67 17.62 10.05
CA LEU A 112 6.02 17.07 8.85
C LEU A 112 7.06 16.34 7.99
N ILE A 113 6.84 15.05 7.75
CA ILE A 113 7.71 14.20 6.93
C ILE A 113 7.03 13.75 5.63
N GLY A 114 5.72 13.95 5.49
CA GLY A 114 5.00 13.66 4.26
C GLY A 114 3.59 14.26 4.24
N GLU A 115 3.10 14.60 3.06
CA GLU A 115 1.73 15.09 2.83
C GLU A 115 1.24 14.54 1.48
N GLY A 116 0.01 14.03 1.44
CA GLY A 116 -0.58 13.49 0.22
C GLY A 116 -2.09 13.33 0.33
N GLY A 117 -2.70 12.65 -0.65
CA GLY A 117 -4.16 12.46 -0.70
C GLY A 117 -4.77 11.66 0.46
N PHE A 118 -3.92 11.08 1.32
CA PHE A 118 -4.28 10.28 2.49
C PHE A 118 -3.97 11.01 3.80
N GLY A 119 -3.71 12.33 3.75
CA GLY A 119 -3.43 13.17 4.90
C GLY A 119 -1.94 13.45 5.12
N ARG A 120 -1.61 13.86 6.35
CA ARG A 120 -0.29 14.35 6.74
C ARG A 120 0.41 13.38 7.67
N VAL A 121 1.71 13.21 7.49
CA VAL A 121 2.54 12.30 8.28
C VAL A 121 3.58 13.12 9.05
N TYR A 122 3.63 12.92 10.36
CA TYR A 122 4.52 13.62 11.26
C TYR A 122 5.49 12.65 11.93
N LYS A 123 6.75 13.04 12.07
CA LYS A 123 7.68 12.35 12.96
C LYS A 123 7.31 12.62 14.42
N ALA A 124 7.39 11.61 15.26
CA ALA A 124 7.17 11.76 16.69
C ALA A 124 8.08 10.80 17.47
N ARG A 125 8.20 11.04 18.79
CA ARG A 125 8.85 10.13 19.73
C ARG A 125 7.86 9.72 20.80
N LEU A 126 7.65 8.42 20.96
CA LEU A 126 6.65 7.87 21.87
C LEU A 126 7.26 6.73 22.68
N ARG A 127 6.94 6.67 23.96
CA ARG A 127 7.15 5.47 24.76
C ARG A 127 6.06 4.46 24.45
N LEU A 128 6.43 3.36 23.80
CA LEU A 128 5.49 2.29 23.45
C LEU A 128 5.21 1.39 24.66
N ARG A 129 4.05 0.72 24.67
CA ARG A 129 3.61 -0.12 25.81
C ARG A 129 4.61 -1.19 26.26
N LEU A 130 5.37 -1.73 25.31
CA LEU A 130 6.37 -2.78 25.53
C LEU A 130 7.81 -2.24 25.64
N GLY A 131 8.00 -0.92 25.45
CA GLY A 131 9.31 -0.29 25.41
C GLY A 131 9.65 0.44 26.72
N GLU A 132 10.92 0.32 27.13
CA GLU A 132 11.47 1.09 28.24
C GLU A 132 11.94 2.50 27.84
N GLU A 133 12.16 2.71 26.55
CA GLU A 133 12.67 3.95 25.96
C GLU A 133 11.66 4.57 24.99
N GLU A 134 11.88 5.84 24.63
CA GLU A 134 11.13 6.46 23.54
C GLU A 134 11.61 5.95 22.18
N GLU A 135 10.68 5.56 21.32
CA GLU A 135 10.94 5.12 19.96
C GLU A 135 10.51 6.18 18.96
N GLU A 136 11.25 6.29 17.85
CA GLU A 136 10.84 7.14 16.73
C GLU A 136 9.70 6.46 15.96
N VAL A 137 8.61 7.20 15.77
CA VAL A 137 7.42 6.73 15.07
C VAL A 137 6.98 7.73 14.00
N ALA A 138 6.13 7.27 13.09
CA ALA A 138 5.41 8.11 12.14
C ALA A 138 3.92 8.18 12.50
N VAL A 139 3.40 9.39 12.71
CA VAL A 139 1.99 9.64 13.03
C VAL A 139 1.30 10.20 11.79
N LYS A 140 0.50 9.37 11.12
CA LYS A 140 -0.34 9.77 9.98
C LYS A 140 -1.67 10.28 10.49
N GLN A 141 -1.94 11.56 10.29
CA GLN A 141 -3.22 12.21 10.52
C GLN A 141 -4.02 12.20 9.22
N LEU A 142 -5.13 11.45 9.21
CA LEU A 142 -6.01 11.36 8.05
C LEU A 142 -6.85 12.64 7.93
N ASP A 143 -7.12 13.05 6.68
CA ASP A 143 -7.87 14.27 6.42
C ASP A 143 -9.30 14.21 6.94
N ARG A 144 -9.70 15.29 7.64
CA ARG A 144 -10.98 15.40 8.35
C ARG A 144 -12.20 15.58 7.44
N GLU A 145 -12.01 16.03 6.21
CA GLU A 145 -13.10 16.54 5.37
C GLU A 145 -13.73 15.49 4.44
N GLY A 146 -13.26 14.23 4.47
CA GLY A 146 -13.74 13.17 3.59
C GLY A 146 -14.41 12.00 4.32
N ALA A 147 -15.63 11.62 3.91
CA ALA A 147 -16.23 10.33 4.27
C ALA A 147 -15.34 9.13 3.86
N GLN A 148 -14.45 9.35 2.90
CA GLN A 148 -13.44 8.39 2.43
C GLN A 148 -12.35 8.13 3.49
N GLY A 149 -11.87 9.15 4.21
CA GLY A 149 -10.80 9.01 5.20
C GLY A 149 -11.15 8.12 6.39
N ASN A 150 -12.43 8.13 6.82
CA ASN A 150 -12.91 7.18 7.85
C ASN A 150 -12.95 5.73 7.34
N GLY A 151 -13.29 5.52 6.06
CA GLY A 151 -13.28 4.20 5.46
C GLY A 151 -11.86 3.65 5.36
N GLU A 152 -10.93 4.45 4.85
CA GLU A 152 -9.51 4.13 4.76
C GLU A 152 -8.89 3.87 6.13
N PHE A 153 -9.23 4.66 7.15
CA PHE A 153 -8.81 4.41 8.53
C PHE A 153 -9.19 3.01 9.01
N VAL A 154 -10.47 2.65 8.87
CA VAL A 154 -10.95 1.34 9.34
C VAL A 154 -10.30 0.21 8.56
N VAL A 155 -10.18 0.36 7.23
CA VAL A 155 -9.50 -0.64 6.39
C VAL A 155 -8.06 -0.81 6.86
N GLU A 156 -7.32 0.28 7.04
CA GLU A 156 -5.89 0.23 7.38
C GLU A 156 -5.66 -0.36 8.78
N VAL A 157 -6.42 0.05 9.80
CA VAL A 157 -6.37 -0.56 11.14
C VAL A 157 -6.67 -2.06 11.08
N VAL A 158 -7.69 -2.46 10.32
CA VAL A 158 -8.07 -3.87 10.21
C VAL A 158 -6.99 -4.67 9.49
N MET A 159 -6.55 -4.23 8.32
CA MET A 159 -5.55 -4.92 7.52
C MET A 159 -4.25 -5.09 8.30
N LEU A 160 -3.71 -4.01 8.85
CA LEU A 160 -2.42 -4.04 9.56
C LEU A 160 -2.51 -4.68 10.97
N SER A 161 -3.70 -4.84 11.55
CA SER A 161 -3.86 -5.65 12.77
C SER A 161 -3.74 -7.16 12.54
N MET A 162 -3.91 -7.62 11.30
CA MET A 162 -3.93 -9.05 10.95
C MET A 162 -2.77 -9.47 10.05
N LEU A 163 -2.13 -8.51 9.38
CA LEU A 163 -1.07 -8.74 8.42
C LEU A 163 0.26 -8.34 9.04
N HIS A 164 1.12 -9.33 9.25
CA HIS A 164 2.46 -9.16 9.80
C HIS A 164 3.46 -9.84 8.87
N HIS A 165 4.36 -9.05 8.30
CA HIS A 165 5.39 -9.53 7.39
C HIS A 165 6.54 -8.51 7.29
N PRO A 166 7.81 -8.93 7.17
CA PRO A 166 8.97 -8.01 7.14
C PRO A 166 8.94 -6.95 6.02
N ASN A 167 8.20 -7.22 4.94
CA ASN A 167 8.03 -6.29 3.81
C ASN A 167 6.70 -5.52 3.82
N LEU A 168 6.00 -5.45 4.95
CA LEU A 168 4.85 -4.59 5.18
C LEU A 168 5.14 -3.64 6.34
N VAL A 169 4.61 -2.42 6.32
CA VAL A 169 4.78 -1.47 7.42
C VAL A 169 4.08 -1.98 8.68
N ASN A 170 4.72 -1.84 9.83
CA ASN A 170 4.15 -2.20 11.11
C ASN A 170 3.30 -1.05 11.66
N LEU A 171 2.02 -1.32 11.92
CA LEU A 171 1.15 -0.41 12.65
C LEU A 171 1.36 -0.66 14.15
N VAL A 172 1.84 0.36 14.85
CA VAL A 172 2.09 0.32 16.29
C VAL A 172 0.81 0.61 17.06
N GLY A 173 -0.02 1.51 16.52
CA GLY A 173 -1.26 1.90 17.19
C GLY A 173 -2.06 2.93 16.42
N TYR A 174 -3.06 3.48 17.10
CA TYR A 174 -4.03 4.40 16.50
C TYR A 174 -4.65 5.35 17.53
N CYS A 175 -5.23 6.45 17.04
CA CYS A 175 -6.12 7.32 17.79
C CYS A 175 -7.45 7.48 17.04
N ALA A 176 -8.54 7.26 17.78
CA ALA A 176 -9.93 7.35 17.30
C ALA A 176 -10.80 8.23 18.23
N GLU A 177 -10.24 9.28 18.82
CA GLU A 177 -10.95 10.16 19.76
C GLU A 177 -11.83 11.19 19.01
N GLY A 178 -13.15 11.14 19.20
CA GLY A 178 -14.09 12.01 18.48
C GLY A 178 -13.94 11.85 16.96
N ASP A 179 -13.64 12.95 16.28
CA ASP A 179 -13.38 12.98 14.82
C ASP A 179 -11.88 12.82 14.48
N GLN A 180 -11.01 12.58 15.46
CA GLN A 180 -9.59 12.35 15.21
C GLN A 180 -9.37 10.94 14.68
N ARG A 181 -8.67 10.82 13.55
CA ARG A 181 -8.23 9.55 12.97
C ARG A 181 -6.75 9.63 12.69
N LEU A 182 -5.96 9.03 13.57
CA LEU A 182 -4.51 8.99 13.44
C LEU A 182 -4.02 7.55 13.53
N LEU A 183 -3.02 7.24 12.73
CA LEU A 183 -2.34 5.96 12.67
C LEU A 183 -0.89 6.16 13.07
N VAL A 184 -0.37 5.27 13.90
CA VAL A 184 1.00 5.33 14.43
C VAL A 184 1.76 4.13 13.89
N TYR A 185 2.80 4.39 13.12
CA TYR A 185 3.65 3.37 12.49
C TYR A 185 5.06 3.42 13.05
N GLU A 186 5.82 2.36 12.81
CA GLU A 186 7.28 2.43 12.87
C GLU A 186 7.81 3.55 11.96
N TYR A 187 8.91 4.18 12.36
CA TYR A 187 9.54 5.22 11.55
C TYR A 187 10.41 4.62 10.45
N MET A 188 10.15 5.04 9.20
CA MET A 188 10.88 4.58 8.02
C MET A 188 11.97 5.59 7.65
N ALA A 189 13.17 5.38 8.17
CA ALA A 189 14.25 6.37 8.18
C ALA A 189 14.71 6.86 6.79
N LEU A 190 14.57 6.04 5.75
CA LEU A 190 14.97 6.39 4.39
C LEU A 190 13.81 6.91 3.53
N GLY A 191 12.61 7.09 4.10
CA GLY A 191 11.46 7.63 3.39
C GLY A 191 10.92 6.66 2.32
N SER A 192 10.35 7.20 1.24
CA SER A 192 9.75 6.42 0.16
C SER A 192 10.73 6.14 -0.98
N LEU A 193 10.51 5.03 -1.71
CA LEU A 193 11.25 4.72 -2.93
C LEU A 193 11.12 5.83 -3.98
N GLU A 194 9.97 6.50 -4.05
CA GLU A 194 9.76 7.64 -4.96
C GLU A 194 10.79 8.75 -4.72
N ALA A 195 11.08 9.06 -3.46
CA ALA A 195 12.03 10.12 -3.10
C ALA A 195 13.45 9.80 -3.58
N HIS A 196 13.86 8.53 -3.47
CA HIS A 196 15.15 8.03 -3.97
C HIS A 196 15.24 8.03 -5.50
N LEU A 197 14.16 7.69 -6.20
CA LEU A 197 14.19 7.64 -7.66
C LEU A 197 14.14 9.04 -8.29
N HIS A 198 13.37 9.97 -7.70
CA HIS A 198 12.94 11.19 -8.40
C HIS A 198 13.18 12.52 -7.67
N HIS A 199 13.68 12.53 -6.43
CA HIS A 199 13.83 13.74 -5.61
C HIS A 199 15.22 13.87 -4.94
N ASP A 200 16.26 13.37 -5.60
CA ASP A 200 17.66 13.55 -5.22
C ASP A 200 18.04 13.08 -3.80
N GLN A 201 17.39 12.01 -3.29
CA GLN A 201 17.74 11.35 -2.01
C GLN A 201 18.92 10.35 -2.13
N GLY A 202 19.77 10.51 -3.15
CA GLY A 202 20.88 9.62 -3.45
C GLY A 202 20.54 8.56 -4.49
N LEU A 203 21.53 8.20 -5.31
CA LEU A 203 21.37 7.23 -6.37
C LEU A 203 21.37 5.81 -5.79
N LEU A 204 20.25 5.09 -5.89
CA LEU A 204 20.17 3.67 -5.53
C LEU A 204 20.93 2.82 -6.56
N PRO A 205 22.03 2.13 -6.20
CA PRO A 205 22.74 1.23 -7.10
C PRO A 205 21.83 0.11 -7.61
N TRP A 206 22.15 -0.46 -8.77
CA TRP A 206 21.34 -1.53 -9.39
C TRP A 206 20.96 -2.65 -8.41
N GLY A 207 21.94 -3.20 -7.69
CA GLY A 207 21.68 -4.28 -6.74
C GLY A 207 20.70 -3.91 -5.63
N ARG A 208 20.76 -2.66 -5.15
CA ARG A 208 19.81 -2.15 -4.15
C ARG A 208 18.40 -2.06 -4.73
N ARG A 209 18.27 -1.64 -6.00
CA ARG A 209 16.99 -1.60 -6.71
C ARG A 209 16.39 -3.01 -6.84
N MET A 210 17.20 -4.02 -7.16
CA MET A 210 16.73 -5.42 -7.24
C MET A 210 16.37 -6.00 -5.87
N GLN A 211 17.13 -5.67 -4.82
CA GLN A 211 16.78 -6.02 -3.43
C GLN A 211 15.42 -5.43 -3.03
N ILE A 212 15.19 -4.15 -3.35
CA ILE A 212 13.93 -3.45 -3.10
C ILE A 212 12.78 -4.09 -3.90
N ALA A 213 12.99 -4.38 -5.19
CA ALA A 213 12.00 -5.06 -6.03
C ALA A 213 11.60 -6.42 -5.44
N GLY A 214 12.59 -7.23 -5.05
CA GLY A 214 12.37 -8.55 -4.45
C GLY A 214 11.61 -8.48 -3.13
N GLY A 215 11.96 -7.52 -2.25
CA GLY A 215 11.22 -7.32 -0.99
C GLY A 215 9.79 -6.84 -1.20
N ALA A 216 9.56 -5.89 -2.11
CA ALA A 216 8.21 -5.45 -2.47
C ALA A 216 7.38 -6.60 -3.06
N ALA A 217 7.99 -7.45 -3.91
CA ALA A 217 7.35 -8.63 -4.47
C ALA A 217 6.94 -9.65 -3.40
N ARG A 218 7.80 -9.91 -2.40
CA ARG A 218 7.48 -10.77 -1.26
C ARG A 218 6.34 -10.22 -0.41
N GLY A 219 6.35 -8.91 -0.13
CA GLY A 219 5.24 -8.25 0.56
C GLY A 219 3.92 -8.43 -0.19
N LEU A 220 3.93 -8.27 -1.52
CA LEU A 220 2.73 -8.43 -2.34
C LEU A 220 2.27 -9.89 -2.46
N GLN A 221 3.20 -10.84 -2.59
CA GLN A 221 2.91 -12.27 -2.53
C GLN A 221 2.20 -12.62 -1.22
N TYR A 222 2.76 -12.22 -0.09
CA TYR A 222 2.17 -12.47 1.24
C TYR A 222 0.70 -12.00 1.34
N LEU A 223 0.38 -10.85 0.74
CA LEU A 223 -0.98 -10.33 0.67
C LEU A 223 -1.88 -11.21 -0.21
N HIS A 224 -1.40 -11.57 -1.40
CA HIS A 224 -2.16 -12.39 -2.37
C HIS A 224 -2.46 -13.78 -1.82
N ASP A 225 -1.51 -14.40 -1.13
CA ASP A 225 -1.68 -15.71 -0.49
C ASP A 225 -2.82 -15.67 0.55
N ARG A 226 -3.01 -14.52 1.22
CA ARG A 226 -4.11 -14.29 2.17
C ARG A 226 -5.38 -13.72 1.53
N GLY A 227 -5.43 -13.63 0.21
CA GLY A 227 -6.57 -13.11 -0.54
C GLY A 227 -6.76 -11.60 -0.43
N VAL A 228 -5.71 -10.85 -0.07
CA VAL A 228 -5.74 -9.38 0.01
C VAL A 228 -5.18 -8.80 -1.29
N ILE A 229 -5.95 -7.92 -1.94
CA ILE A 229 -5.48 -7.11 -3.08
C ILE A 229 -5.07 -5.74 -2.55
N PHE A 230 -3.86 -5.30 -2.87
CA PHE A 230 -3.26 -4.06 -2.36
C PHE A 230 -3.80 -2.81 -3.07
N ARG A 231 -4.03 -2.88 -4.39
CA ARG A 231 -4.74 -1.90 -5.23
C ARG A 231 -4.04 -0.56 -5.48
N ASP A 232 -3.10 -0.13 -4.65
CA ASP A 232 -2.37 1.14 -4.83
C ASP A 232 -0.85 0.99 -4.73
N LEU A 233 -0.31 -0.01 -5.43
CA LEU A 233 1.15 -0.21 -5.50
C LEU A 233 1.81 0.85 -6.41
N LYS A 234 2.72 1.62 -5.84
CA LYS A 234 3.53 2.67 -6.48
C LYS A 234 4.75 2.98 -5.60
N PRO A 235 5.81 3.65 -6.12
CA PRO A 235 7.01 3.93 -5.34
C PRO A 235 6.79 4.77 -4.08
N SER A 236 5.77 5.65 -4.05
CA SER A 236 5.47 6.45 -2.86
C SER A 236 4.94 5.61 -1.69
N ASN A 237 4.40 4.42 -1.98
CA ASN A 237 3.83 3.47 -1.02
C ASN A 237 4.79 2.31 -0.71
N ILE A 238 6.04 2.41 -1.15
CA ILE A 238 7.13 1.49 -0.79
C ILE A 238 8.11 2.31 0.05
N LEU A 239 8.01 2.17 1.37
CA LEU A 239 8.89 2.85 2.31
C LEU A 239 10.16 2.03 2.55
N LEU A 240 11.26 2.70 2.84
CA LEU A 240 12.57 2.09 3.03
C LEU A 240 13.01 2.25 4.49
N HIS A 241 13.28 1.10 5.13
CA HIS A 241 13.85 1.07 6.46
C HIS A 241 15.35 1.45 6.40
N ALA A 242 16.00 1.66 7.54
CA ALA A 242 17.40 2.13 7.60
C ALA A 242 18.41 1.22 6.85
N ASP A 243 18.08 -0.06 6.72
CA ASP A 243 18.84 -1.09 6.01
C ASP A 243 18.39 -1.29 4.54
N TYR A 244 17.59 -0.37 4.01
CA TYR A 244 16.94 -0.45 2.70
C TYR A 244 15.94 -1.61 2.54
N THR A 245 15.52 -2.26 3.64
CA THR A 245 14.43 -3.23 3.58
C THR A 245 13.13 -2.50 3.19
N PRO A 246 12.49 -2.89 2.06
CA PRO A 246 11.28 -2.23 1.59
C PRO A 246 10.07 -2.71 2.39
N ARG A 247 9.17 -1.79 2.71
CA ARG A 247 7.89 -2.07 3.37
C ARG A 247 6.75 -1.41 2.62
N LEU A 248 5.75 -2.21 2.22
CA LEU A 248 4.53 -1.67 1.64
C LEU A 248 3.73 -0.92 2.71
N SER A 249 3.26 0.27 2.38
CA SER A 249 2.50 1.15 3.28
C SER A 249 1.19 1.62 2.63
N ASP A 250 0.31 2.25 3.39
CA ASP A 250 -0.92 2.88 2.88
C ASP A 250 -1.98 1.87 2.40
N PHE A 251 -2.49 1.09 3.36
CA PHE A 251 -3.45 0.02 3.10
C PHE A 251 -4.89 0.51 2.96
N GLY A 252 -5.15 1.83 2.98
CA GLY A 252 -6.50 2.39 2.98
C GLY A 252 -7.39 1.93 1.82
N LEU A 253 -6.80 1.53 0.68
CA LEU A 253 -7.51 1.03 -0.50
C LEU A 253 -7.52 -0.50 -0.64
N ALA A 254 -6.82 -1.21 0.25
CA ALA A 254 -6.68 -2.66 0.18
C ALA A 254 -8.03 -3.37 0.35
N ARG A 255 -8.17 -4.55 -0.25
CA ARG A 255 -9.43 -5.30 -0.26
C ARG A 255 -9.22 -6.78 -0.04
N LEU A 256 -9.89 -7.32 0.98
CA LEU A 256 -9.98 -8.76 1.20
C LEU A 256 -11.00 -9.36 0.20
N LEU A 257 -10.57 -10.37 -0.54
CA LEU A 257 -11.45 -11.16 -1.39
C LEU A 257 -12.27 -12.13 -0.54
N PRO A 258 -13.52 -12.44 -0.93
CA PRO A 258 -14.26 -13.53 -0.31
C PRO A 258 -13.53 -14.87 -0.47
N PRO A 259 -13.73 -15.83 0.44
CA PRO A 259 -13.24 -17.19 0.25
C PRO A 259 -13.89 -17.80 -1.01
N PRO A 260 -13.16 -18.69 -1.72
CA PRO A 260 -13.77 -19.50 -2.77
C PRO A 260 -14.85 -20.36 -2.10
N SER A 261 -16.12 -20.13 -2.43
CA SER A 261 -17.20 -20.99 -1.93
C SER A 261 -17.41 -22.14 -2.90
N SER A 262 -17.58 -23.35 -2.37
CA SER A 262 -17.93 -24.60 -3.05
C SER A 262 -19.34 -24.55 -3.65
N SER A 263 -19.54 -23.68 -4.63
CA SER A 263 -20.64 -23.75 -5.58
C SER A 263 -20.37 -22.79 -6.73
N SER A 264 -20.03 -23.38 -7.86
CA SER A 264 -19.79 -22.78 -9.17
C SER A 264 -20.88 -21.76 -9.54
N SER A 265 -20.60 -20.46 -9.45
CA SER A 265 -20.99 -19.44 -10.44
C SER A 265 -20.54 -18.04 -10.03
N SER A 266 -19.68 -17.46 -10.86
CA SER A 266 -19.56 -16.02 -11.11
C SER A 266 -19.18 -15.09 -9.94
N SER A 267 -17.96 -14.57 -10.05
CA SER A 267 -17.49 -13.28 -9.56
C SER A 267 -18.60 -12.23 -9.37
N SER A 268 -19.21 -12.18 -8.19
CA SER A 268 -20.10 -11.09 -7.75
C SER A 268 -20.24 -11.16 -6.24
N SER A 269 -19.17 -10.78 -5.53
CA SER A 269 -19.36 -10.30 -4.17
C SER A 269 -20.18 -9.03 -4.26
N SER A 270 -21.43 -9.09 -3.79
CA SER A 270 -22.37 -7.99 -3.77
C SER A 270 -21.82 -6.84 -2.94
N ASN A 271 -21.23 -5.86 -3.62
CA ASN A 271 -21.52 -4.45 -3.35
C ASN A 271 -21.37 -3.67 -4.66
N ASN A 272 -22.48 -3.64 -5.43
CA ASN A 272 -22.70 -2.98 -6.73
C ASN A 272 -21.73 -3.35 -7.86
N GLY A 273 -22.28 -3.86 -8.96
CA GLY A 273 -21.61 -4.07 -10.26
C GLY A 273 -21.19 -2.78 -10.98
N ASN A 274 -20.68 -1.79 -10.23
CA ASN A 274 -20.09 -0.55 -10.70
C ASN A 274 -19.12 0.01 -9.64
N GLY A 275 -18.24 -0.86 -9.09
CA GLY A 275 -17.25 -0.45 -8.10
C GLY A 275 -16.36 0.64 -8.67
N LYS A 276 -16.37 1.83 -8.06
CA LYS A 276 -15.51 2.96 -8.44
C LYS A 276 -14.07 2.45 -8.58
N VAL A 277 -13.49 2.63 -9.77
CA VAL A 277 -12.07 2.40 -9.99
C VAL A 277 -11.30 3.31 -9.03
N MET A 278 -10.44 2.72 -8.20
CA MET A 278 -9.58 3.45 -7.26
C MET A 278 -8.18 2.87 -7.37
N GLY A 279 -7.19 3.72 -7.11
CA GLY A 279 -5.78 3.46 -7.34
C GLY A 279 -5.17 4.63 -8.10
N THR A 280 -3.85 4.62 -8.22
CA THR A 280 -3.12 5.71 -8.84
C THR A 280 -3.03 5.53 -10.36
N TYR A 281 -3.35 6.60 -11.10
CA TYR A 281 -3.24 6.61 -12.56
C TYR A 281 -1.78 6.37 -12.99
N GLY A 282 -1.60 5.61 -14.07
CA GLY A 282 -0.28 5.13 -14.53
C GLY A 282 0.10 3.75 -13.99
N TYR A 283 -0.38 3.37 -12.80
CA TYR A 283 -0.12 2.06 -12.19
C TYR A 283 -1.29 1.09 -12.34
N CYS A 284 -2.50 1.61 -12.57
CA CYS A 284 -3.70 0.79 -12.71
C CYS A 284 -3.64 -0.07 -13.98
N ALA A 285 -3.97 -1.36 -13.82
CA ALA A 285 -4.06 -2.29 -14.94
C ALA A 285 -5.16 -1.89 -15.95
N PRO A 286 -4.92 -2.07 -17.27
CA PRO A 286 -5.83 -1.58 -18.31
C PRO A 286 -7.22 -2.24 -18.24
N GLU A 287 -7.29 -3.53 -17.93
CA GLU A 287 -8.55 -4.24 -17.75
C GLU A 287 -9.32 -3.74 -16.52
N TYR A 288 -8.61 -3.35 -15.46
CA TYR A 288 -9.22 -2.83 -14.25
C TYR A 288 -9.84 -1.45 -14.50
N LEU A 289 -9.12 -0.57 -15.20
CA LEU A 289 -9.65 0.73 -15.64
C LEU A 289 -10.90 0.58 -16.51
N ARG A 290 -10.91 -0.41 -17.40
CA ARG A 290 -11.99 -0.64 -18.38
C ARG A 290 -13.22 -1.30 -17.79
N THR A 291 -13.03 -2.27 -16.89
CA THR A 291 -14.11 -3.16 -16.42
C THR A 291 -14.47 -2.96 -14.96
N GLY A 292 -13.63 -2.27 -14.18
CA GLY A 292 -13.75 -2.19 -12.73
C GLY A 292 -13.49 -3.51 -11.99
N LYS A 293 -13.16 -4.60 -12.69
CA LYS A 293 -12.89 -5.92 -12.09
C LYS A 293 -11.50 -5.94 -11.48
N LEU A 294 -11.46 -5.94 -10.16
CA LEU A 294 -10.23 -6.00 -9.37
C LEU A 294 -9.79 -7.46 -9.18
N SER A 295 -8.51 -7.73 -9.36
CA SER A 295 -7.92 -9.07 -9.13
C SER A 295 -6.48 -8.95 -8.64
N ALA A 296 -5.90 -10.02 -8.10
CA ALA A 296 -4.48 -10.09 -7.76
C ALA A 296 -3.59 -9.76 -8.99
N LYS A 297 -4.03 -10.13 -10.20
CA LYS A 297 -3.33 -9.82 -11.47
C LYS A 297 -3.28 -8.33 -11.78
N SER A 298 -4.17 -7.52 -11.19
CA SER A 298 -4.13 -6.07 -11.31
C SER A 298 -2.96 -5.48 -10.50
N ASP A 299 -2.67 -6.02 -9.31
CA ASP A 299 -1.48 -5.64 -8.53
C ASP A 299 -0.18 -6.10 -9.22
N VAL A 300 -0.18 -7.28 -9.87
CA VAL A 300 0.98 -7.77 -10.65
C VAL A 300 1.34 -6.78 -11.76
N TYR A 301 0.34 -6.18 -12.41
CA TYR A 301 0.58 -5.13 -13.41
C TYR A 301 1.22 -3.89 -12.76
N SER A 302 0.66 -3.41 -11.64
CA SER A 302 1.23 -2.27 -10.91
C SER A 302 2.68 -2.53 -10.47
N PHE A 303 2.99 -3.78 -10.08
CA PHE A 303 4.36 -4.20 -9.77
C PHE A 303 5.27 -4.10 -10.99
N GLY A 304 4.80 -4.53 -12.16
CA GLY A 304 5.53 -4.38 -13.42
C GLY A 304 5.86 -2.92 -13.75
N VAL A 305 4.95 -1.98 -13.46
CA VAL A 305 5.21 -0.54 -13.63
C VAL A 305 6.31 -0.07 -12.67
N VAL A 306 6.23 -0.44 -11.38
CA VAL A 306 7.26 -0.11 -10.38
C VAL A 306 8.63 -0.68 -10.77
N LEU A 307 8.66 -1.92 -11.27
CA LEU A 307 9.90 -2.55 -11.74
C LEU A 307 10.50 -1.81 -12.93
N LEU A 308 9.68 -1.30 -13.87
CA LEU A 308 10.18 -0.43 -14.93
C LEU A 308 10.73 0.90 -14.41
N GLU A 309 10.11 1.52 -13.40
CA GLU A 309 10.66 2.73 -12.79
C GLU A 309 12.02 2.45 -12.13
N LEU A 310 12.16 1.32 -11.45
CA LEU A 310 13.44 0.87 -10.90
C LEU A 310 14.49 0.64 -11.98
N ILE A 311 14.13 0.06 -13.12
CA ILE A 311 15.06 -0.18 -14.23
C ILE A 311 15.47 1.14 -14.90
N THR A 312 14.51 2.01 -15.17
CA THR A 312 14.68 3.16 -16.08
C THR A 312 14.95 4.49 -15.38
N GLY A 313 14.63 4.59 -14.08
CA GLY A 313 14.65 5.84 -13.33
C GLY A 313 13.64 6.88 -13.82
N ARG A 314 12.72 6.52 -14.73
CA ARG A 314 11.66 7.40 -15.24
C ARG A 314 10.41 7.27 -14.38
N ARG A 315 9.60 8.33 -14.31
CA ARG A 315 8.27 8.30 -13.66
C ARG A 315 7.28 7.50 -14.50
N ALA A 316 6.34 6.81 -13.84
CA ALA A 316 5.26 6.09 -14.53
C ALA A 316 4.46 6.99 -15.50
N ILE A 317 4.17 8.23 -15.07
CA ILE A 317 3.56 9.28 -15.88
C ILE A 317 4.38 10.57 -15.74
N ASP A 318 4.79 11.15 -16.86
CA ASP A 318 5.58 12.38 -16.91
C ASP A 318 5.06 13.31 -18.03
N VAL A 319 4.23 14.28 -17.64
CA VAL A 319 3.64 15.26 -18.58
C VAL A 319 4.65 16.24 -19.17
N GLY A 320 5.86 16.32 -18.61
CA GLY A 320 6.95 17.13 -19.16
C GLY A 320 7.66 16.48 -20.36
N ARG A 321 7.38 15.20 -20.63
CA ARG A 321 7.95 14.46 -21.77
C ARG A 321 7.19 14.75 -23.06
N PRO A 322 7.83 14.56 -24.23
CA PRO A 322 7.17 14.65 -25.53
C PRO A 322 5.93 13.74 -25.63
N ASP A 323 5.00 14.12 -26.51
CA ASP A 323 3.82 13.30 -26.79
C ASP A 323 4.21 11.88 -27.21
N GLY A 324 3.55 10.89 -26.65
CA GLY A 324 3.88 9.47 -26.83
C GLY A 324 4.94 8.92 -25.86
N GLU A 325 5.68 9.77 -25.14
CA GLU A 325 6.64 9.36 -24.09
C GLU A 325 6.14 9.61 -22.66
N GLN A 326 4.96 10.19 -22.50
CA GLN A 326 4.40 10.55 -21.19
C GLN A 326 4.02 9.34 -20.34
N SER A 327 3.74 8.19 -20.96
CA SER A 327 3.48 6.92 -20.26
C SER A 327 4.71 6.04 -20.33
N LEU A 328 5.26 5.68 -19.16
CA LEU A 328 6.43 4.81 -19.07
C LEU A 328 6.22 3.48 -19.78
N VAL A 329 5.07 2.83 -19.54
CA VAL A 329 4.74 1.53 -20.16
C VAL A 329 4.63 1.68 -21.67
N GLY A 330 3.94 2.71 -22.15
CA GLY A 330 3.80 2.97 -23.59
C GLY A 330 5.14 3.23 -24.27
N TRP A 331 6.02 4.00 -23.62
CA TRP A 331 7.37 4.27 -24.10
C TRP A 331 8.27 3.03 -24.09
N ALA A 332 8.22 2.23 -23.02
CA ALA A 332 9.11 1.08 -22.82
C ALA A 332 8.75 -0.15 -23.66
N ALA A 333 7.45 -0.38 -23.93
CA ALA A 333 6.97 -1.60 -24.57
C ALA A 333 7.66 -1.95 -25.92
N PRO A 334 7.92 -1.00 -26.85
CA PRO A 334 8.65 -1.28 -28.08
C PRO A 334 10.11 -1.71 -27.86
N MET A 335 10.69 -1.44 -26.69
CA MET A 335 12.09 -1.72 -26.36
C MET A 335 12.27 -3.00 -25.52
N PHE A 336 11.21 -3.74 -25.18
CA PHE A 336 11.37 -5.00 -24.45
C PHE A 336 12.19 -6.06 -25.23
N GLY A 337 12.21 -5.97 -26.56
CA GLY A 337 13.07 -6.79 -27.42
C GLY A 337 14.53 -6.33 -27.48
N ASP A 338 14.84 -5.12 -27.02
CA ASP A 338 16.18 -4.53 -26.94
C ASP A 338 16.41 -3.87 -25.57
N PRO A 339 16.63 -4.69 -24.51
CA PRO A 339 16.70 -4.21 -23.12
C PRO A 339 17.79 -3.16 -22.87
N GLY A 340 18.85 -3.11 -23.69
CA GLY A 340 20.02 -2.24 -23.48
C GLY A 340 19.72 -0.75 -23.51
N ARG A 341 18.55 -0.36 -24.01
CA ARG A 341 18.09 1.04 -24.11
C ARG A 341 17.31 1.54 -22.89
N LEU A 342 16.94 0.64 -22.00
CA LEU A 342 16.07 0.92 -20.85
C LEU A 342 16.78 1.39 -19.56
N PRO A 343 18.03 1.00 -19.25
CA PRO A 343 18.63 1.34 -17.96
C PRO A 343 18.64 2.83 -17.66
N ASP A 344 18.44 3.17 -16.38
CA ASP A 344 18.63 4.53 -15.87
C ASP A 344 20.00 5.07 -16.28
N PRO A 345 20.06 6.13 -17.12
CA PRO A 345 21.33 6.68 -17.59
C PRO A 345 22.25 7.11 -16.44
N ARG A 346 21.69 7.50 -15.28
CA ARG A 346 22.47 7.87 -14.09
C ARG A 346 23.27 6.68 -13.55
N LEU A 347 22.69 5.48 -13.56
CA LEU A 347 23.39 4.26 -13.15
C LEU A 347 24.51 3.90 -14.11
N VAL A 348 24.25 3.97 -15.42
CA VAL A 348 25.23 3.67 -16.46
C VAL A 348 26.43 4.62 -16.36
N MET A 349 26.16 5.93 -16.23
CA MET A 349 27.21 6.94 -16.07
C MET A 349 28.02 6.77 -14.79
N ALA A 350 27.39 6.32 -13.70
CA ALA A 350 28.06 6.08 -12.43
C ALA A 350 28.78 4.72 -12.35
N MET A 351 28.80 3.93 -13.44
CA MET A 351 29.30 2.54 -13.47
C MET A 351 28.64 1.63 -12.42
N GLN A 352 27.38 1.94 -12.07
CA GLN A 352 26.53 1.19 -11.13
C GLN A 352 25.29 0.60 -11.85
N GLY A 353 25.39 0.49 -13.18
CA GLY A 353 24.37 -0.07 -14.04
C GLY A 353 24.25 -1.59 -13.92
N PRO A 354 23.14 -2.16 -14.43
CA PRO A 354 22.91 -3.59 -14.43
C PRO A 354 23.92 -4.32 -15.34
N PRO A 355 24.38 -5.51 -14.94
CA PRO A 355 24.96 -6.47 -15.87
C PRO A 355 23.96 -6.81 -17.00
N PRO A 356 24.40 -7.03 -18.25
CA PRO A 356 23.49 -7.27 -19.38
C PRO A 356 22.54 -8.47 -19.19
N SER A 357 23.00 -9.54 -18.53
CA SER A 357 22.19 -10.72 -18.20
C SER A 357 21.06 -10.39 -17.23
N GLU A 358 21.38 -9.67 -16.15
CA GLU A 358 20.43 -9.24 -15.14
C GLU A 358 19.41 -8.26 -15.69
N LEU A 359 19.86 -7.30 -16.51
CA LEU A 359 18.97 -6.37 -17.20
C LEU A 359 17.94 -7.11 -18.05
N LYS A 360 18.40 -8.09 -18.85
CA LYS A 360 17.52 -8.88 -19.71
C LYS A 360 16.48 -9.65 -18.90
N GLN A 361 16.88 -10.23 -17.77
CA GLN A 361 15.98 -10.94 -16.86
C GLN A 361 14.98 -9.98 -16.22
N ALA A 362 15.42 -8.85 -15.65
CA ALA A 362 14.56 -7.86 -15.03
C ALA A 362 13.52 -7.27 -16.00
N VAL A 363 13.95 -6.95 -17.22
CA VAL A 363 13.05 -6.48 -18.29
C VAL A 363 12.08 -7.58 -18.72
N GLY A 364 12.52 -8.84 -18.78
CA GLY A 364 11.65 -9.98 -19.03
C GLY A 364 10.55 -10.14 -17.98
N VAL A 365 10.90 -10.03 -16.69
CA VAL A 365 9.92 -10.06 -15.58
C VAL A 365 8.94 -8.89 -15.70
N ALA A 366 9.43 -7.67 -15.93
CA ALA A 366 8.57 -6.50 -16.13
C ALA A 366 7.60 -6.69 -17.30
N ALA A 367 8.08 -7.19 -18.44
CA ALA A 367 7.26 -7.45 -19.62
C ALA A 367 6.19 -8.54 -19.39
N MET A 368 6.50 -9.57 -18.60
CA MET A 368 5.52 -10.59 -18.19
C MET A 368 4.45 -10.03 -17.25
N CYS A 369 4.83 -9.17 -16.31
CA CYS A 369 3.90 -8.49 -15.41
C CYS A 369 2.99 -7.49 -16.16
N LEU A 370 3.49 -6.86 -17.23
CA LEU A 370 2.79 -5.82 -18.00
C LEU A 370 1.96 -6.34 -19.18
N GLN A 371 1.72 -7.65 -19.28
CA GLN A 371 0.88 -8.22 -20.34
C GLN A 371 -0.54 -7.61 -20.33
N GLU A 372 -1.06 -7.25 -21.50
CA GLU A 372 -2.44 -6.72 -21.66
C GLU A 372 -3.48 -7.75 -21.20
N ARG A 373 -3.24 -9.04 -21.51
CA ARG A 373 -4.09 -10.14 -21.06
C ARG A 373 -3.69 -10.51 -19.63
N HIS A 374 -4.51 -10.11 -18.65
CA HIS A 374 -4.26 -10.36 -17.23
C HIS A 374 -4.02 -11.85 -16.87
N ALA A 375 -4.59 -12.79 -17.63
CA ALA A 375 -4.39 -14.23 -17.41
C ALA A 375 -2.96 -14.71 -17.75
N LEU A 376 -2.22 -13.97 -18.58
CA LEU A 376 -0.84 -14.30 -18.97
C LEU A 376 0.20 -13.71 -18.01
N ARG A 377 -0.22 -12.80 -17.11
CA ARG A 377 0.68 -12.29 -16.06
C ARG A 377 1.00 -13.42 -15.09
N PRO A 378 2.22 -13.50 -14.55
CA PRO A 378 2.60 -14.51 -13.56
C PRO A 378 1.81 -14.35 -12.24
N VAL A 379 1.91 -15.33 -11.34
CA VAL A 379 1.56 -15.10 -9.93
C VAL A 379 2.75 -14.46 -9.21
N MET A 380 2.52 -13.81 -8.06
CA MET A 380 3.61 -13.12 -7.36
C MET A 380 4.70 -14.08 -6.85
N ALA A 381 4.35 -15.34 -6.56
CA ALA A 381 5.34 -16.37 -6.21
C ALA A 381 6.40 -16.56 -7.32
N ASP A 382 5.96 -16.70 -8.59
CA ASP A 382 6.89 -16.81 -9.73
C ASP A 382 7.76 -15.57 -9.90
N VAL A 383 7.18 -14.38 -9.66
CA VAL A 383 7.90 -13.10 -9.71
C VAL A 383 8.97 -13.04 -8.63
N VAL A 384 8.64 -13.46 -7.40
CA VAL A 384 9.60 -13.54 -6.29
C VAL A 384 10.74 -14.49 -6.62
N THR A 385 10.44 -15.68 -7.14
CA THR A 385 11.47 -16.65 -7.56
C THR A 385 12.36 -16.07 -8.65
N ALA A 386 11.80 -15.42 -9.67
CA ALA A 386 12.58 -14.81 -10.74
C ALA A 386 13.49 -13.68 -10.24
N LEU A 387 13.02 -12.86 -9.30
CA LEU A 387 13.80 -11.76 -8.72
C LEU A 387 14.84 -12.23 -7.69
N ALA A 388 14.65 -13.38 -7.05
CA ALA A 388 15.60 -13.92 -6.09
C ALA A 388 17.00 -14.09 -6.72
N PHE A 389 17.05 -14.59 -7.96
CA PHE A 389 18.30 -14.72 -8.73
C PHE A 389 18.98 -13.38 -9.04
N LEU A 390 18.23 -12.27 -9.05
CA LEU A 390 18.75 -10.93 -9.29
C LEU A 390 19.18 -10.21 -8.00
N ALA A 391 18.68 -10.65 -6.85
CA ALA A 391 18.96 -10.02 -5.56
C ALA A 391 20.18 -10.63 -4.84
N THR A 392 20.58 -11.87 -5.19
CA THR A 392 21.63 -12.62 -4.48
C THR A 392 23.06 -12.18 -4.78
N ASP A 393 23.34 -11.59 -5.95
CA ASP A 393 24.72 -11.24 -6.35
C ASP A 393 25.26 -9.93 -5.73
N HIS A 394 24.43 -9.21 -4.95
CA HIS A 394 24.80 -7.91 -4.39
C HIS A 394 24.91 -7.86 -2.86
N ALA A 395 24.65 -8.97 -2.16
CA ALA A 395 24.81 -9.05 -0.70
C ALA A 395 26.29 -9.16 -0.24
N ALA A 396 27.23 -9.33 -1.18
CA ALA A 396 28.64 -9.61 -0.88
C ALA A 396 29.56 -8.37 -0.82
N SER A 397 29.04 -7.15 -0.93
CA SER A 397 29.86 -5.93 -0.84
C SER A 397 29.59 -5.20 0.48
N PRO A 398 30.54 -5.19 1.45
CA PRO A 398 30.39 -4.33 2.63
C PRO A 398 30.42 -2.86 2.19
N PRO A 399 29.82 -1.94 2.97
CA PRO A 399 29.96 -0.51 2.72
C PRO A 399 31.45 -0.15 2.75
N THR A 400 31.97 0.38 1.65
CA THR A 400 33.27 1.04 1.65
C THR A 400 33.14 2.31 2.48
N CYS A 401 33.88 2.36 3.60
CA CYS A 401 34.01 3.51 4.48
C CYS A 401 34.48 4.77 3.77
#